data_AF-A0A7C8IPP2-F1
#
_entry.id   AF-A0A7C8IPP2-F1
#
_cell.length_a   1.000
_cell.length_b   1.000
_cell.length_c   1.000
_cell.angle_alpha   90.00
_cell.angle_beta   90.00
_cell.angle_gamma   90.00
#
_symmetry.space_group_name_H-M   'P 1'
#
loop_
_entity.id
_entity.type
_entity.pdbx_description
1 polymer ?
#
loop_
_entity_poly.entity_id
_entity_poly.type
_entity_poly.pdbx_seq_one_letter_code
_entity_poly.pdbx_strand_id
1 'polypeptide(L)'
;MSTSTPVSIVLIGLHAEIGAPIAEGLRPDWEVVRMIQSFEAAKADLPYILQGQAPPTAPINSVGSGDYSRPVRAVIFGRGFTQEQAETLYGLYSAEAKEPVLWVAGAAANRGPGTEPPPGVEKIMVPIFKEILKKGVEGGEGKGKSELVLY
;
A
#
# COMPACT_ATOMS: atom_id res chain seq x y z
N MET A 1 -8.10 -7.32 -27.13
CA MET A 1 -8.47 -6.89 -25.77
C MET A 1 -7.27 -6.17 -25.20
N SER A 2 -7.35 -4.87 -24.97
CA SER A 2 -6.22 -4.12 -24.40
C SER A 2 -6.13 -4.48 -22.92
N THR A 3 -5.35 -5.50 -22.59
CA THR A 3 -5.04 -5.84 -21.20
C THR A 3 -4.10 -4.77 -20.68
N SER A 4 -4.66 -3.74 -20.05
CA SER A 4 -3.85 -2.79 -19.30
C SER A 4 -3.11 -3.57 -18.22
N THR A 5 -1.78 -3.48 -18.22
CA THR A 5 -0.94 -4.07 -17.18
C THR A 5 -1.40 -3.51 -15.82
N PRO A 6 -1.61 -4.36 -14.79
CA PRO A 6 -2.03 -3.88 -13.47
C PRO A 6 -1.02 -2.88 -12.91
N VAL A 7 -1.48 -1.99 -12.05
CA VAL A 7 -0.60 -1.03 -11.37
C VAL A 7 -0.04 -1.67 -10.08
N SER A 8 1.28 -1.67 -9.95
CA SER A 8 2.00 -2.23 -8.80
C SER A 8 1.81 -1.38 -7.54
N ILE A 9 1.40 -2.01 -6.45
CA ILE A 9 1.17 -1.38 -5.13
C ILE A 9 1.78 -2.21 -3.99
N VAL A 10 2.02 -1.58 -2.84
CA VAL A 10 2.46 -2.24 -1.60
C VAL A 10 1.38 -2.16 -0.54
N LEU A 11 1.16 -3.25 0.18
CA LEU A 11 0.31 -3.27 1.38
C LEU A 11 1.17 -3.32 2.65
N ILE A 12 0.84 -2.49 3.63
CA ILE A 12 1.45 -2.49 4.95
C ILE A 12 0.35 -2.77 5.97
N GLY A 13 0.36 -3.93 6.61
CA GLY A 13 -0.71 -4.35 7.50
C GLY A 13 -0.31 -5.52 8.39
N LEU A 14 -0.86 -5.60 9.60
CA LEU A 14 -0.40 -6.55 10.63
C LEU A 14 -0.75 -8.02 10.30
N HIS A 15 -1.84 -8.25 9.59
CA HIS A 15 -2.49 -9.56 9.45
C HIS A 15 -2.56 -10.00 7.98
N ALA A 16 -1.75 -11.00 7.60
CA ALA A 16 -1.72 -11.52 6.23
C ALA A 16 -3.05 -12.16 5.83
N GLU A 17 -3.77 -12.76 6.77
CA GLU A 17 -5.10 -13.32 6.64
C GLU A 17 -6.16 -12.28 6.21
N ILE A 18 -5.91 -10.99 6.49
CA ILE A 18 -6.73 -9.87 6.03
C ILE A 18 -6.17 -9.22 4.77
N GLY A 19 -4.84 -9.11 4.68
CA GLY A 19 -4.18 -8.54 3.50
C GLY A 19 -4.40 -9.38 2.24
N ALA A 20 -4.45 -10.71 2.36
CA ALA A 20 -4.67 -11.62 1.23
C ALA A 20 -6.01 -11.38 0.49
N PRO A 21 -7.19 -11.41 1.16
CA PRO A 21 -8.44 -11.15 0.46
C PRO A 21 -8.56 -9.70 -0.04
N ILE A 22 -7.91 -8.73 0.62
CA ILE A 22 -7.81 -7.35 0.10
C ILE A 22 -7.01 -7.33 -1.21
N ALA A 23 -5.82 -7.96 -1.23
CA ALA A 23 -4.98 -8.05 -2.41
C ALA A 23 -5.71 -8.68 -3.61
N GLU A 24 -6.46 -9.76 -3.36
CA GLU A 24 -7.27 -10.40 -4.39
C GLU A 24 -8.44 -9.52 -4.84
N GLY A 25 -9.13 -8.86 -3.90
CA GLY A 25 -10.23 -7.94 -4.22
C GLY A 25 -9.82 -6.72 -5.05
N LEU A 26 -8.55 -6.32 -4.98
CA LEU A 26 -7.98 -5.20 -5.72
C LEU A 26 -7.69 -5.53 -7.21
N ARG A 27 -7.58 -6.81 -7.57
CA ARG A 27 -7.45 -7.24 -8.97
C ARG A 27 -8.73 -6.92 -9.78
N PRO A 28 -8.63 -6.86 -11.13
CA PRO A 28 -7.42 -7.02 -11.95
C PRO A 28 -6.60 -5.74 -12.13
N ASP A 29 -7.12 -4.58 -11.72
CA ASP A 29 -6.53 -3.28 -12.05
C ASP A 29 -5.27 -2.96 -11.22
N TRP A 30 -5.22 -3.49 -9.99
CA TRP A 30 -4.13 -3.27 -9.04
C TRP A 30 -3.49 -4.59 -8.65
N GLU A 31 -2.18 -4.57 -8.51
CA GLU A 31 -1.40 -5.73 -8.12
C GLU A 31 -0.58 -5.41 -6.89
N VAL A 32 -0.85 -6.12 -5.81
CA VAL A 32 0.02 -6.09 -4.63
C VAL A 32 1.30 -6.83 -4.97
N VAL A 33 2.42 -6.12 -5.01
CA VAL A 33 3.73 -6.75 -5.27
C VAL A 33 4.34 -7.31 -3.98
N ARG A 34 4.00 -6.71 -2.83
CA ARG A 34 4.46 -7.15 -1.51
C ARG A 34 3.53 -6.70 -0.38
N MET A 35 3.35 -7.56 0.60
CA MET A 35 2.77 -7.22 1.90
C MET A 35 3.81 -7.20 3.01
N ILE A 36 3.85 -6.12 3.78
CA ILE A 36 4.80 -5.89 4.89
C ILE A 36 4.02 -5.80 6.20
N GLN A 37 4.44 -6.54 7.24
CA GLN A 37 3.66 -6.67 8.49
C GLN A 37 4.26 -5.97 9.70
N SER A 38 5.37 -5.26 9.57
CA SER A 38 5.96 -4.49 10.67
C SER A 38 6.56 -3.17 10.20
N PHE A 39 6.67 -2.23 11.13
CA PHE A 39 7.26 -0.91 10.88
C PHE A 39 8.75 -1.03 10.52
N GLU A 40 9.49 -1.88 11.22
CA GLU A 40 10.91 -2.09 10.92
C GLU A 40 11.14 -2.78 9.58
N ALA A 41 10.28 -3.75 9.20
CA ALA A 41 10.35 -4.32 7.86
C ALA A 41 10.03 -3.26 6.79
N ALA A 42 9.04 -2.39 7.03
CA ALA A 42 8.74 -1.29 6.11
C ALA A 42 9.94 -0.36 5.92
N LYS A 43 10.67 -0.02 7.00
CA LYS A 43 11.92 0.78 6.90
C LYS A 43 13.02 0.07 6.13
N ALA A 44 13.14 -1.25 6.27
CA ALA A 44 14.14 -2.03 5.55
C ALA A 44 13.82 -2.18 4.06
N ASP A 45 12.53 -2.33 3.72
CA ASP A 45 12.12 -2.78 2.39
C ASP A 45 11.69 -1.64 1.47
N LEU A 46 11.02 -0.61 1.99
CA LEU A 46 10.49 0.49 1.19
C LEU A 46 11.57 1.21 0.35
N PRO A 47 12.79 1.51 0.85
CA PRO A 47 13.82 2.16 0.04
C PRO A 47 14.13 1.42 -1.26
N TYR A 48 14.11 0.09 -1.24
CA TYR A 48 14.36 -0.75 -2.41
C TYR A 48 13.14 -0.80 -3.34
N ILE A 49 11.95 -1.05 -2.78
CA ILE A 49 10.72 -1.20 -3.57
C ILE A 49 10.39 0.10 -4.31
N LEU A 50 10.53 1.25 -3.65
CA LEU A 50 10.29 2.57 -4.24
C LEU A 50 11.28 2.90 -5.37
N GLN A 51 12.44 2.25 -5.35
CA GLN A 51 13.44 2.31 -6.42
C GLN A 51 13.25 1.20 -7.48
N GLY A 52 12.18 0.40 -7.42
CA GLY A 52 11.93 -0.71 -8.34
C GLY A 52 12.97 -1.84 -8.21
N GLN A 53 13.41 -2.11 -6.98
CA GLN A 53 14.33 -3.18 -6.64
C GLN A 53 13.67 -4.17 -5.68
N ALA A 54 14.10 -5.42 -5.74
CA ALA A 54 13.69 -6.42 -4.76
C ALA A 54 14.25 -6.06 -3.36
N PRO A 55 13.45 -6.16 -2.29
CA PRO A 55 13.93 -5.97 -0.94
C PRO A 55 15.03 -6.97 -0.56
N PRO A 56 15.96 -6.57 0.33
CA PRO A 56 16.99 -7.47 0.84
C PRO A 56 16.42 -8.52 1.82
N THR A 57 15.21 -8.32 2.33
CA THR A 57 14.55 -9.24 3.25
C THR A 57 13.66 -10.24 2.49
N ALA A 58 13.69 -11.50 2.93
CA ALA A 58 12.73 -12.49 2.47
C ALA A 58 11.31 -12.13 2.94
N PRO A 59 10.27 -12.32 2.11
CA PRO A 59 8.90 -12.10 2.54
C PRO A 59 8.52 -13.13 3.62
N ILE A 60 7.85 -12.66 4.68
CA ILE A 60 7.40 -13.50 5.80
C ILE A 60 5.98 -14.08 5.59
N ASN A 61 5.32 -13.69 4.50
CA ASN A 61 4.01 -14.15 4.08
C ASN A 61 3.98 -14.32 2.55
N SER A 62 2.95 -14.99 2.03
CA SER A 62 2.78 -15.24 0.61
C SER A 62 1.93 -14.18 -0.12
N VAL A 63 1.63 -13.04 0.51
CA VAL A 63 0.78 -12.01 -0.06
C VAL A 63 1.61 -11.07 -0.93
N GLY A 64 1.33 -11.14 -2.22
CA GLY A 64 1.93 -10.33 -3.26
C GLY A 64 2.66 -11.17 -4.30
N SER A 65 2.83 -10.62 -5.51
CA SER A 65 3.44 -11.34 -6.63
C SER A 65 4.96 -11.43 -6.57
N GLY A 66 5.62 -10.52 -5.84
CA GLY A 66 7.07 -10.35 -5.88
C GLY A 66 7.60 -9.79 -7.20
N ASP A 67 6.74 -9.27 -8.08
CA ASP A 67 7.16 -8.63 -9.31
C ASP A 67 7.55 -7.17 -9.07
N TYR A 68 8.85 -6.94 -8.85
CA TYR A 68 9.43 -5.59 -8.69
C TYR A 68 9.96 -5.01 -10.01
N SER A 69 9.66 -5.63 -11.17
CA SER A 69 10.13 -5.14 -12.48
C SER A 69 9.48 -3.81 -12.89
N ARG A 70 8.38 -3.44 -12.24
CA ARG A 70 7.64 -2.20 -12.45
C ARG A 70 7.67 -1.31 -11.21
N PRO A 71 7.71 0.01 -11.38
CA PRO A 71 7.69 0.94 -10.25
C PRO A 71 6.34 0.84 -9.52
N VAL A 72 6.41 0.80 -8.20
CA VAL A 72 5.22 0.90 -7.35
C VAL A 72 4.63 2.30 -7.46
N ARG A 73 3.30 2.39 -7.53
CA ARG A 73 2.56 3.66 -7.63
C ARG A 73 1.71 3.97 -6.41
N ALA A 74 1.57 3.02 -5.48
CA ALA A 74 0.94 3.29 -4.20
C ALA A 74 1.47 2.42 -3.06
N VAL A 75 1.46 2.98 -1.85
CA VAL A 75 1.71 2.30 -0.57
C VAL A 75 0.47 2.49 0.31
N ILE A 76 -0.17 1.40 0.72
CA ILE A 76 -1.41 1.45 1.50
C ILE A 76 -1.17 0.87 2.90
N PHE A 77 -1.51 1.65 3.92
CA PHE A 77 -1.47 1.25 5.31
C PHE A 77 -2.85 0.79 5.78
N GLY A 78 -2.88 -0.43 6.33
CA GLY A 78 -4.00 -0.91 7.12
C GLY A 78 -4.06 -0.20 8.49
N ARG A 79 -5.24 -0.22 9.10
CA ARG A 79 -5.52 0.47 10.38
C ARG A 79 -4.80 -0.08 11.62
N GLY A 80 -3.99 -1.14 11.46
CA GLY A 80 -3.07 -1.60 12.50
C GLY A 80 -1.86 -0.69 12.69
N PHE A 81 -1.51 0.11 11.67
CA PHE A 81 -0.47 1.13 11.74
C PHE A 81 -1.06 2.48 12.10
N THR A 82 -0.34 3.26 12.91
CA THR A 82 -0.80 4.61 13.29
C THR A 82 -0.61 5.58 12.13
N GLN A 83 -1.39 6.67 12.14
CA GLN A 83 -1.18 7.79 11.21
C GLN A 83 0.27 8.30 11.28
N GLU A 84 0.80 8.49 12.49
CA GLU A 84 2.18 8.95 12.74
C GLU A 84 3.24 7.99 12.15
N GLN A 85 3.02 6.68 12.22
CA GLN A 85 3.92 5.70 11.59
C GLN A 85 3.91 5.85 10.06
N ALA A 86 2.73 6.01 9.46
CA ALA A 86 2.62 6.23 8.02
C ALA A 86 3.26 7.56 7.59
N GLU A 87 3.01 8.64 8.34
CA GLU A 87 3.62 9.96 8.12
C GLU A 87 5.15 9.90 8.25
N THR A 88 5.67 9.15 9.22
CA THR A 88 7.11 8.96 9.41
C THR A 88 7.73 8.28 8.18
N LEU A 89 7.16 7.17 7.71
CA LEU A 89 7.68 6.46 6.54
C LEU A 89 7.54 7.30 5.26
N TYR A 90 6.44 8.04 5.12
CA TYR A 90 6.25 8.98 4.04
C TYR A 90 7.32 10.08 4.04
N GLY A 91 7.57 10.71 5.19
CA GLY A 91 8.58 11.76 5.33
C GLY A 91 10.01 11.27 5.06
N LEU A 92 10.30 10.02 5.42
CA LEU A 92 11.60 9.40 5.16
C LEU A 92 11.80 9.06 3.67
N TYR A 93 10.80 8.45 3.02
CA TYR A 93 11.04 7.72 1.76
C TYR A 93 10.27 8.24 0.55
N SER A 94 9.28 9.12 0.71
CA SER A 94 8.45 9.59 -0.42
C SER A 94 9.25 10.29 -1.53
N ALA A 95 10.36 10.93 -1.17
CA ALA A 95 11.27 11.60 -2.10
C ALA A 95 12.28 10.66 -2.77
N GLU A 96 12.42 9.42 -2.29
CA GLU A 96 13.31 8.40 -2.87
C GLU A 96 12.66 7.61 -4.01
N ALA A 97 11.34 7.76 -4.19
CA ALA A 97 10.60 7.02 -5.19
C ALA A 97 10.96 7.46 -6.62
N LYS A 98 11.19 6.49 -7.51
CA LYS A 98 11.48 6.75 -8.93
C LYS A 98 10.30 7.40 -9.67
N GLU A 99 9.09 7.10 -9.24
CA GLU A 99 7.84 7.61 -9.78
C GLU A 99 7.01 8.20 -8.63
N PRO A 100 6.07 9.13 -8.91
CA PRO A 100 5.12 9.59 -7.90
C PRO A 100 4.33 8.42 -7.30
N VAL A 101 4.38 8.31 -5.97
CA VAL A 101 3.69 7.27 -5.20
C VAL A 101 2.59 7.89 -4.35
N LEU A 102 1.40 7.31 -4.42
CA LEU A 102 0.28 7.62 -3.52
C LEU A 102 0.44 6.83 -2.22
N TRP A 103 0.51 7.52 -1.09
CA TRP A 103 0.53 6.92 0.23
C TRP A 103 -0.86 7.04 0.84
N VAL A 104 -1.41 5.94 1.35
CA VAL A 104 -2.80 5.89 1.84
C VAL A 104 -2.79 5.39 3.28
N ALA A 105 -3.21 6.21 4.24
CA ALA A 105 -3.18 5.85 5.67
C ALA A 105 -4.50 6.16 6.38
N GLY A 106 -4.81 5.40 7.43
CA GLY A 106 -6.00 5.66 8.23
C GLY A 106 -5.82 6.92 9.09
N ALA A 107 -6.80 7.82 9.08
CA ALA A 107 -6.78 9.01 9.92
C ALA A 107 -6.90 8.62 11.41
N ALA A 108 -6.15 9.30 12.28
CA ALA A 108 -6.19 9.08 13.73
C ALA A 108 -7.61 9.29 14.31
N ALA A 109 -8.36 10.25 13.77
CA ALA A 109 -9.76 10.52 14.14
C ALA A 109 -10.71 9.36 13.84
N ASN A 110 -10.36 8.48 12.89
CA ASN A 110 -11.17 7.35 12.46
C ASN A 110 -10.80 6.05 13.17
N ARG A 111 -9.91 6.11 14.18
CA ARG A 111 -9.47 4.94 14.94
C ARG A 111 -10.51 4.57 15.99
N GLY A 112 -11.08 3.36 15.86
CA GLY A 112 -11.96 2.79 16.87
C GLY A 112 -11.22 2.44 18.17
N PRO A 113 -11.95 2.17 19.26
CA PRO A 113 -11.38 1.86 20.57
C PRO A 113 -10.63 0.52 20.64
N GLY A 114 -10.67 -0.29 19.57
CA GLY A 114 -9.97 -1.58 19.47
C GLY A 114 -9.05 -1.65 18.26
N THR A 115 -8.04 -2.52 18.36
CA THR A 115 -7.14 -2.86 17.24
C THR A 115 -7.61 -4.08 16.45
N GLU A 116 -8.67 -4.75 16.92
CA GLU A 116 -9.22 -5.90 16.24
C GLU A 116 -9.99 -5.49 14.97
N PRO A 117 -9.68 -6.11 13.83
CA PRO A 117 -10.38 -5.86 12.59
C PRO A 117 -11.81 -6.42 12.66
N PRO A 118 -12.82 -5.69 12.16
CA PRO A 118 -14.18 -6.21 12.10
C PRO A 118 -14.27 -7.43 11.16
N PRO A 119 -15.21 -8.36 11.39
CA PRO A 119 -15.44 -9.47 10.46
C PRO A 119 -15.75 -8.96 9.04
N GLY A 120 -15.11 -9.54 8.03
CA GLY A 120 -15.32 -9.15 6.64
C GLY A 120 -14.76 -7.78 6.27
N VAL A 121 -13.73 -7.29 6.99
CA VAL A 121 -13.09 -5.98 6.76
C VAL A 121 -12.67 -5.76 5.29
N GLU A 122 -12.32 -6.82 4.57
CA GLU A 122 -12.00 -6.76 3.14
C GLU A 122 -13.16 -6.20 2.30
N LYS A 123 -14.41 -6.52 2.65
CA LYS A 123 -15.60 -6.07 1.92
C LYS A 123 -15.84 -4.56 2.09
N ILE A 124 -15.35 -4.01 3.18
CA ILE A 124 -15.40 -2.57 3.48
C ILE A 124 -14.20 -1.87 2.84
N MET A 125 -13.00 -2.43 3.00
CA MET A 125 -11.75 -1.77 2.61
C MET A 125 -11.46 -1.82 1.11
N VAL A 126 -11.83 -2.90 0.41
CA VAL A 126 -11.55 -3.03 -1.03
C VAL A 126 -12.23 -1.91 -1.85
N PRO A 127 -13.54 -1.61 -1.67
CA PRO A 127 -14.18 -0.49 -2.37
C PRO A 127 -13.51 0.86 -2.08
N ILE A 128 -13.17 1.13 -0.81
CA ILE A 128 -12.51 2.36 -0.38
C ILE A 128 -11.15 2.51 -1.07
N PHE A 129 -10.33 1.46 -1.03
CA PHE A 129 -9.01 1.47 -1.66
C PHE A 129 -9.09 1.61 -3.18
N LYS A 130 -10.03 0.93 -3.85
CA LYS A 130 -10.24 1.11 -5.30
C LYS A 130 -10.58 2.55 -5.65
N GLU A 131 -11.46 3.20 -4.87
CA GLU A 131 -11.83 4.59 -5.11
C GLU A 131 -10.65 5.55 -4.91
N ILE A 132 -9.89 5.38 -3.82
CA ILE A 132 -8.71 6.20 -3.52
C ILE A 132 -7.62 6.02 -4.59
N LEU A 133 -7.30 4.77 -4.94
CA LEU A 133 -6.29 4.45 -5.94
C LEU A 133 -6.67 5.01 -7.32
N LYS A 134 -7.94 4.87 -7.72
CA LYS A 134 -8.44 5.43 -8.97
C LYS A 134 -8.28 6.95 -9.00
N LYS A 135 -8.68 7.65 -7.94
CA LYS A 135 -8.58 9.12 -7.88
C LYS A 135 -7.13 9.61 -7.83
N GLY A 136 -6.28 9.04 -6.96
CA GLY A 136 -4.92 9.52 -6.77
C GLY A 136 -3.94 9.08 -7.86
N VAL A 137 -4.07 7.84 -8.35
CA VAL A 137 -3.13 7.31 -9.37
C VAL A 137 -3.57 7.61 -10.79
N GLU A 138 -4.88 7.53 -11.11
CA GLU A 138 -5.41 7.79 -12.48
C GLU A 138 -5.94 9.22 -12.66
N GLY A 139 -6.49 9.83 -11.61
CA GLY A 139 -7.21 11.13 -11.67
C GLY A 139 -6.33 12.36 -11.87
N GLY A 140 -5.01 12.26 -11.78
CA GLY A 140 -4.10 13.27 -12.32
C GLY A 140 -3.94 14.58 -11.53
N GLU A 141 -4.37 14.68 -10.27
CA GLU A 141 -4.01 15.82 -9.40
C GLU A 141 -2.55 15.74 -8.89
N GLY A 142 -1.92 14.55 -8.95
CA GLY A 142 -0.53 14.30 -8.56
C GLY A 142 0.48 14.22 -9.70
N LYS A 143 0.36 15.04 -10.77
CA LYS A 143 1.39 15.09 -11.83
C LYS A 143 2.66 15.78 -11.32
N GLY A 144 3.42 15.10 -10.47
CA GLY A 144 4.83 15.43 -10.25
C GLY A 144 5.44 15.06 -8.89
N LYS A 145 4.65 14.68 -7.88
CA LYS A 145 5.17 14.35 -6.54
C LYS A 145 4.33 13.28 -5.86
N SER A 146 4.99 12.48 -5.02
CA SER A 146 4.33 11.59 -4.06
C SER A 146 3.44 12.41 -3.11
N GLU A 147 2.33 11.83 -2.68
CA GLU A 147 1.38 12.46 -1.76
C GLU A 147 0.91 11.47 -0.68
N LEU A 148 0.44 11.98 0.46
CA LEU A 148 -0.16 11.19 1.53
C LEU A 148 -1.64 11.56 1.71
N VAL A 149 -2.52 10.59 1.54
CA VAL A 149 -3.97 10.71 1.68
C VAL A 149 -4.43 9.95 2.92
N LEU A 150 -5.27 10.60 3.73
CA LEU A 150 -5.87 10.01 4.93
C LEU A 150 -7.32 9.56 4.66
N TYR A 151 -7.71 8.39 5.17
CA TYR A 151 -9.05 7.80 5.03
C TYR A 151 -9.68 7.32 6.34
#